data_AF-A0A660WKF7-F1
#
_entry.id   AF-A0A660WKF7-F1
#
_cell.length_a   1.000
_cell.length_b   1.000
_cell.length_c   1.000
_cell.angle_alpha   90.00
_cell.angle_beta   90.00
_cell.angle_gamma   90.00
#
_symmetry.space_group_name_H-M   'P 1'
#
loop_
_entity.id
_entity.type
_entity.pdbx_description
1 polymer ?
#
loop_
_entity_poly.entity_id
_entity_poly.type
_entity_poly.pdbx_seq_one_letter_code
_entity_poly.pdbx_strand_id
1 'polypeptide(L)' 'MNRNLKVLDKFDNKVNIYELIVDRAERAHNILNGAPPLVNIKEDSITQIVMEEVLSKEK' A
#
# COMPACT_ATOMS: atom_id res chain seq x y z
N MET A 1 11.21 13.77 -3.93
CA MET A 1 10.90 12.52 -4.68
C MET A 1 9.54 12.02 -4.20
N ASN A 2 8.55 11.97 -5.09
CA ASN A 2 7.18 11.58 -4.74
C ASN A 2 7.18 10.16 -4.14
N ARG A 3 6.60 9.96 -2.95
CA ARG A 3 6.70 8.68 -2.19
C ARG A 3 6.15 7.50 -2.99
N ASN A 4 5.16 7.74 -3.85
CA ASN A 4 4.56 6.74 -4.72
C ASN A 4 5.56 6.21 -5.78
N LEU A 5 6.51 7.04 -6.23
CA LEU A 5 7.54 6.61 -7.19
C LEU A 5 8.53 5.62 -6.56
N LYS A 6 8.82 5.75 -5.26
CA LYS A 6 9.69 4.78 -4.54
C LYS A 6 9.08 3.38 -4.46
N VAL A 7 7.75 3.27 -4.50
CA VAL A 7 7.08 1.98 -4.52
C VAL A 7 7.19 1.37 -5.91
N LEU A 8 6.93 2.16 -6.95
CA LEU A 8 7.07 1.71 -8.33
C LEU A 8 8.50 1.23 -8.63
N ASP A 9 9.53 2.02 -8.29
CA ASP A 9 10.94 1.65 -8.50
C ASP A 9 11.35 0.33 -7.81
N LYS A 10 10.70 -0.03 -6.70
CA LYS A 10 11.01 -1.25 -5.93
C LYS A 10 10.32 -2.50 -6.46
N PHE A 11 9.13 -2.33 -7.03
CA PHE A 11 8.31 -3.44 -7.51
C PHE A 11 8.52 -3.74 -8.99
N ASP A 12 9.10 -2.80 -9.75
CA ASP A 12 9.32 -2.88 -11.21
C ASP A 12 10.05 -4.16 -11.69
N ASN A 13 10.79 -4.85 -10.81
CA ASN A 13 11.56 -6.04 -11.17
C ASN A 13 11.27 -7.30 -10.31
N LYS A 14 10.28 -7.27 -9.40
CA LYS A 14 10.04 -8.38 -8.45
C LYS A 14 8.65 -9.00 -8.51
N VAL A 15 7.63 -8.23 -8.85
CA VAL A 15 6.24 -8.67 -8.81
C VAL A 15 5.48 -8.00 -9.96
N ASN A 16 4.46 -8.66 -10.50
CA ASN A 16 3.57 -8.05 -11.48
C ASN A 16 2.86 -6.84 -10.85
N ILE A 17 3.12 -5.66 -11.40
CA ILE A 17 2.56 -4.40 -10.91
C ILE A 17 1.02 -4.41 -10.89
N TYR A 18 0.38 -5.13 -11.79
CA TYR A 18 -1.08 -5.23 -11.82
C TYR A 18 -1.62 -6.08 -10.67
N GLU A 19 -0.92 -7.15 -10.29
CA GLU A 19 -1.28 -7.95 -9.12
C GLU A 19 -1.15 -7.14 -7.84
N LEU A 20 -0.09 -6.31 -7.75
CA LEU A 20 0.06 -5.36 -6.65
C LEU A 20 -1.15 -4.41 -6.62
N ILE A 21 -1.53 -3.79 -7.74
CA ILE A 21 -2.67 -2.86 -7.78
C ILE A 21 -3.96 -3.54 -7.29
N VAL A 22 -4.24 -4.77 -7.72
CA VAL A 22 -5.44 -5.51 -7.32
C VAL A 22 -5.44 -5.79 -5.81
N ASP A 23 -4.33 -6.32 -5.29
CA ASP A 23 -4.17 -6.61 -3.86
C ASP A 23 -4.28 -5.33 -2.99
N ARG A 24 -3.76 -4.19 -3.46
CA ARG A 24 -3.91 -2.90 -2.77
C ARG A 24 -5.34 -2.38 -2.84
N ALA A 25 -6.04 -2.56 -3.95
CA ALA A 25 -7.45 -2.17 -4.08
C ALA A 25 -8.35 -2.99 -3.14
N GLU A 26 -8.12 -4.30 -3.04
CA GLU A 26 -8.81 -5.17 -2.09
C GLU A 26 -8.52 -4.75 -0.64
N ARG A 27 -7.26 -4.42 -0.34
CA ARG A 27 -6.90 -3.93 1.00
C ARG A 27 -7.58 -2.60 1.34
N ALA A 28 -7.65 -1.67 0.40
CA ALA A 28 -8.36 -0.40 0.57
C ALA A 28 -9.86 -0.63 0.85
N HIS A 29 -10.48 -1.56 0.13
CA HIS A 29 -11.87 -1.95 0.35
C HIS A 29 -12.10 -2.50 1.76
N ASN A 30 -11.20 -3.35 2.25
CA ASN A 30 -11.30 -3.90 3.61
C ASN A 30 -11.21 -2.80 4.68
N ILE A 31 -10.32 -1.82 4.51
CA ILE A 31 -10.20 -0.68 5.44
C ILE A 31 -11.46 0.20 5.40
N LEU A 32 -12.01 0.46 4.21
CA LEU A 32 -13.29 1.17 4.05
C LEU A 32 -14.43 0.48 4.80
N ASN A 33 -14.42 -0.86 4.87
CA ASN A 33 -15.40 -1.66 5.61
C ASN A 33 -15.09 -1.81 7.10
N GLY A 34 -14.11 -1.06 7.63
CA GLY A 34 -13.81 -1.02 9.06
C GLY A 34 -12.69 -1.96 9.51
N ALA A 35 -11.95 -2.58 8.60
CA ALA A 35 -10.73 -3.29 8.98
C ALA A 35 -9.68 -2.29 9.47
N PRO A 36 -8.98 -2.57 10.60
CA PRO A 36 -7.94 -1.68 11.08
C PRO A 36 -6.72 -1.70 10.15
N PRO A 37 -5.93 -0.61 10.09
CA PRO A 37 -4.62 -0.62 9.46
C PRO A 37 -3.70 -1.69 10.08
N LEU A 38 -2.85 -2.32 9.25
CA LEU A 38 -1.91 -3.36 9.69
C LEU A 38 -0.71 -2.77 10.44
N VAL A 39 -0.42 -1.48 10.26
CA VAL A 39 0.66 -0.78 10.93
C VAL A 39 0.13 0.52 11.54
N ASN A 40 0.86 1.07 12.51
CA ASN A 40 0.44 2.28 13.21
C ASN A 40 0.74 3.51 12.33
N ILE A 41 -0.24 3.96 11.55
CA ILE A 41 -0.09 5.02 10.54
C ILE A 41 -0.79 6.29 11.05
N LYS A 42 -0.16 7.45 10.84
CA LYS A 42 -0.71 8.77 11.19
C LYS A 42 -1.49 9.45 10.06
N GLU A 43 -1.63 8.76 8.93
CA GLU A 43 -2.25 9.27 7.71
C GLU A 43 -3.73 8.92 7.70
N ASP A 44 -4.58 9.85 7.27
CA ASP A 44 -6.03 9.65 7.21
C ASP A 44 -6.51 9.11 5.85
N SER A 45 -5.68 9.27 4.80
CA SER A 45 -6.03 8.83 3.46
C SER A 45 -5.85 7.32 3.32
N ILE A 46 -6.93 6.61 2.98
CA ILE A 46 -6.93 5.15 2.79
C ILE A 46 -5.88 4.73 1.75
N THR A 47 -5.72 5.49 0.68
CA THR A 47 -4.68 5.22 -0.32
C THR A 47 -3.29 5.30 0.31
N GLN A 48 -3.00 6.32 1.12
CA GLN A 48 -1.70 6.44 1.79
C GLN A 48 -1.49 5.34 2.84
N ILE A 49 -2.52 5.00 3.61
CA ILE A 49 -2.50 3.91 4.59
C ILE A 49 -2.06 2.60 3.90
N VAL A 50 -2.70 2.24 2.79
CA VAL A 50 -2.42 1.00 2.06
C VAL A 50 -1.00 0.98 1.49
N MET A 51 -0.48 2.12 1.03
CA MET A 51 0.89 2.22 0.52
C MET A 51 1.94 2.15 1.64
N GLU A 52 1.66 2.73 2.81
CA GLU A 52 2.55 2.65 3.98
C GLU A 52 2.61 1.23 4.56
N GLU A 53 1.52 0.47 4.51
CA GLU A 53 1.52 -0.95 4.88
C GLU A 53 2.50 -1.77 4.01
N VAL A 54 2.58 -1.49 2.71
CA VAL A 54 3.53 -2.15 1.79
C VAL A 54 4.96 -1.79 2.15
N LEU A 55 5.23 -0.50 2.33
CA LEU A 55 6.57 -0.02 2.66
C LEU A 55 7.06 -0.52 4.02
N SER A 56 6.15 -0.77 4.96
CA SER A 56 6.47 -1.23 6.31
C SER A 56 6.68 -2.73 6.41
N LYS A 57 6.04 -3.55 5.57
CA LYS A 57 6.23 -5.02 5.57
C LYS A 57 7.61 -5.48 5.08
N GLU A 58 8.34 -4.64 4.35
CA GLU A 58 9.67 -4.97 3.82
C GLU A 58 10.84 -4.34 4.61
N LYS A 59 10.58 -3.79 5.80
CA LYS A 59 11.62 -3.37 6.76
C LYS A 59 11.93 -4.50 7.73
#